data_AF-A0A8C2MM75-F1
#
_entry.id   AF-A0A8C2MM75-F1
#
_cell.length_a   1.000
_cell.length_b   1.000
_cell.length_c   1.000
_cell.angle_alpha   90.00
_cell.angle_beta   90.00
_cell.angle_gamma   90.00
#
_symmetry.space_group_name_H-M   'P 1'
#
loop_
_entity.id
_entity.type
_entity.pdbx_description
1 polymer ?
#
loop_
_entity_poly.entity_id
_entity_poly.type
_entity_poly.pdbx_seq_one_letter_code
_entity_poly.pdbx_strand_id
1 'polypeptide(L)' 'MEADSQVCSNCKRDVASVHFTLHEAHCLRFLVLCPECEEPIPKSKMKEHAETVHQQGREMYLLKGKPVVITANK' A
#
# COMPACT_ATOMS: atom_id res chain seq x y z
N MET A 1 21.94 -2.37 -26.62
CA MET A 1 22.30 -1.77 -25.32
C MET A 1 21.59 -2.60 -24.28
N GLU A 2 22.33 -3.43 -23.55
CA GLU A 2 21.77 -4.18 -22.42
C GLU A 2 21.29 -3.15 -21.39
N ALA A 3 20.03 -3.25 -20.95
CA ALA A 3 19.52 -2.40 -19.89
C ALA A 3 20.04 -2.96 -18.56
N ASP A 4 21.08 -2.32 -18.02
CA ASP A 4 21.60 -2.65 -16.69
C ASP A 4 20.53 -2.35 -15.63
N SER A 5 20.29 -3.29 -14.74
CA SER A 5 19.29 -3.19 -13.69
C SER A 5 19.76 -3.78 -12.37
N GLN A 6 19.16 -3.28 -11.28
CA GLN A 6 19.51 -3.62 -9.91
C GLN A 6 18.24 -3.89 -9.10
N VAL A 7 18.32 -4.86 -8.18
CA VAL A 7 17.21 -5.21 -7.29
C VAL A 7 17.21 -4.29 -6.08
N CYS A 8 16.12 -3.55 -5.87
CA CYS A 8 15.99 -2.69 -4.70
C CYS A 8 15.76 -3.51 -3.43
N SER A 9 16.61 -3.35 -2.41
CA SER A 9 16.46 -4.09 -1.15
C SER A 9 15.20 -3.72 -0.35
N ASN A 10 14.63 -2.53 -0.57
CA ASN A 10 13.46 -2.02 0.15
C ASN A 10 12.12 -2.52 -0.41
N CYS A 11 12.02 -2.75 -1.72
CA CYS A 11 10.77 -3.17 -2.36
C CYS A 11 10.89 -4.45 -3.20
N LYS A 12 12.09 -5.04 -3.27
CA LYS A 12 12.42 -6.28 -3.99
C LYS A 12 12.11 -6.26 -5.49
N ARG A 13 11.92 -5.08 -6.08
CA ARG A 13 11.72 -4.90 -7.52
C ARG A 13 13.03 -4.68 -8.24
N ASP A 14 13.08 -5.16 -9.47
CA ASP A 14 14.12 -4.86 -10.44
C ASP A 14 13.93 -3.44 -10.99
N VAL A 15 15.00 -2.66 -10.99
CA VAL A 15 14.97 -1.24 -11.35
C VAL A 15 16.17 -0.93 -12.22
N ALA A 16 15.95 -0.28 -13.36
CA ALA A 16 17.03 0.15 -14.24
C ALA A 16 18.08 0.99 -13.47
N SER A 17 19.36 0.65 -13.63
CA SER A 17 20.45 1.26 -12.86
C SER A 17 20.51 2.78 -12.99
N VAL A 18 20.14 3.29 -14.17
CA VAL A 18 20.03 4.75 -14.44
C VAL A 18 19.06 5.47 -13.50
N HIS A 19 18.06 4.78 -12.96
CA HIS A 19 17.05 5.35 -12.05
C HIS A 19 17.19 4.82 -10.62
N PHE A 20 18.17 3.95 -10.34
CA PHE A 20 18.24 3.21 -9.09
C PHE A 20 18.41 4.13 -7.87
N THR A 21 19.32 5.10 -7.91
CA THR A 21 19.56 6.03 -6.79
C THR A 21 18.30 6.81 -6.39
N LEU A 22 17.55 7.31 -7.38
CA LEU A 22 16.29 8.02 -7.12
C LEU A 22 15.24 7.08 -6.53
N HIS A 23 15.11 5.88 -7.10
CA HIS A 23 14.19 4.86 -6.63
C HIS A 23 14.51 4.42 -5.20
N GLU A 24 15.78 4.21 -4.88
CA GLU A 24 16.25 3.78 -3.57
C GLU A 24 15.92 4.83 -2.51
N ALA A 25 16.24 6.11 -2.77
CA ALA A 25 15.90 7.21 -1.87
C ALA A 25 14.38 7.32 -1.64
N HIS A 26 13.58 7.17 -2.70
CA HIS A 26 12.12 7.15 -2.59
C HIS A 26 11.62 5.97 -1.75
N CYS A 27 12.10 4.76 -2.04
CA CYS A 27 11.68 3.56 -1.34
C CYS A 27 12.08 3.58 0.14
N LEU A 28 13.31 3.98 0.47
CA LEU A 28 13.76 4.12 1.85
C LEU A 28 12.88 5.11 2.64
N ARG A 29 12.50 6.23 2.01
CA ARG A 29 11.68 7.26 2.65
C ARG A 29 10.24 6.81 2.84
N PHE A 30 9.64 6.15 1.85
CA PHE A 30 8.19 5.98 1.80
C PHE A 30 7.68 4.55 1.89
N LEU A 31 8.52 3.53 1.70
CA LEU A 31 8.13 2.13 1.86
C LEU A 31 8.64 1.57 3.19
N VAL A 32 7.92 0.58 3.70
CA VAL A 32 8.32 -0.27 4.82
C VAL A 32 7.81 -1.69 4.53
N LEU A 33 8.49 -2.71 5.04
CA LEU A 33 8.03 -4.09 4.93
C LEU A 33 7.01 -4.36 6.04
N CYS A 34 5.89 -5.00 5.70
CA CYS A 34 4.93 -5.44 6.70
C CYS A 34 5.60 -6.50 7.60
N PRO A 35 5.55 -6.39 8.94
CA PRO A 35 6.17 -7.37 9.82
C PRO A 35 5.44 -8.73 9.84
N GLU A 36 4.21 -8.79 9.34
CA GLU A 36 3.38 -10.02 9.35
C GLU A 36 3.51 -10.82 8.05
N CYS A 37 3.52 -10.15 6.90
CA CYS A 37 3.57 -10.80 5.58
C CYS A 37 4.77 -10.42 4.71
N GLU A 38 5.66 -9.56 5.21
CA GLU A 38 6.88 -9.10 4.53
C GLU A 38 6.63 -8.35 3.20
N GLU A 39 5.39 -7.94 2.94
CA GLU A 39 5.04 -7.18 1.74
C GLU A 39 5.54 -5.73 1.84
N PRO A 40 6.13 -5.16 0.77
CA PRO A 40 6.53 -3.76 0.75
C PRO A 40 5.33 -2.82 0.58
N ILE A 41 4.95 -2.11 1.64
CA ILE A 41 3.79 -1.20 1.65
C ILE A 41 4.26 0.25 1.85
N PRO A 42 3.62 1.23 1.19
CA PRO A 42 3.78 2.63 1.54
C PRO A 42 3.48 2.89 3.01
N LYS A 43 4.35 3.62 3.71
CA LYS A 43 4.18 3.98 5.13
C LYS A 43 2.83 4.63 5.40
N SER A 44 2.34 5.47 4.48
CA SER A 44 1.01 6.10 4.57
C SER A 44 -0.17 5.11 4.47
N LYS A 45 0.07 3.90 3.96
CA LYS A 45 -0.92 2.85 3.73
C LYS A 45 -0.81 1.67 4.67
N MET A 46 0.21 1.62 5.53
CA MET A 46 0.43 0.49 6.45
C MET A 46 -0.75 0.22 7.39
N LYS A 47 -1.40 1.28 7.88
CA LYS A 47 -2.60 1.12 8.73
C LYS A 47 -3.75 0.44 7.98
N GLU A 48 -4.08 0.94 6.80
CA GLU A 48 -5.13 0.37 5.93
C GLU A 48 -4.79 -1.08 5.54
N HIS A 49 -3.53 -1.36 5.23
CA HIS A 49 -3.05 -2.71 4.95
C HIS A 49 -3.25 -3.65 6.14
N ALA A 50 -2.83 -3.26 7.35
CA ALA A 50 -3.02 -4.08 8.55
C ALA A 50 -4.51 -4.32 8.84
N GLU A 51 -5.35 -3.30 8.69
CA GLU A 51 -6.82 -3.40 8.90
C GLU A 51 -7.52 -4.28 7.86
N THR A 52 -7.03 -4.33 6.61
CA THR A 52 -7.69 -5.07 5.52
C THR A 52 -7.14 -6.48 5.31
N VAL A 53 -5.85 -6.69 5.55
CA VAL A 53 -5.14 -7.95 5.28
C VAL A 53 -4.90 -8.77 6.55
N HIS A 54 -4.61 -8.11 7.68
CA HIS A 54 -4.19 -8.78 8.92
C HIS A 54 -5.20 -8.72 10.06
N GLN A 55 -6.26 -7.93 9.92
CA GLN A 55 -7.33 -7.89 10.91
C GLN A 55 -8.16 -9.18 10.86
N GLN A 56 -7.77 -10.15 11.68
CA GLN A 56 -8.59 -11.32 11.96
C GLN A 56 -9.86 -10.88 12.70
N GLY A 57 -11.01 -11.00 12.04
CA GLY A 57 -12.32 -11.00 12.67
C GLY A 57 -12.72 -9.69 13.34
N ARG A 58 -13.11 -8.69 12.55
CA ARG A 58 -14.18 -7.77 12.96
C ARG A 58 -14.92 -7.21 11.76
N GLU A 59 -15.96 -7.94 11.38
CA GLU A 59 -17.22 -7.43 10.85
C GLU A 59 -17.14 -6.20 9.94
N MET A 60 -17.19 -6.50 8.65
CA MET A 60 -17.42 -5.60 7.52
C MET A 60 -18.79 -4.89 7.61
N TYR A 61 -19.13 -4.17 8.68
CA TYR A 61 -20.36 -3.37 8.72
C TYR A 61 -20.20 -2.07 9.51
N LEU A 62 -19.36 -1.14 9.03
CA LEU A 62 -19.47 0.27 9.38
C LEU A 62 -19.60 1.14 8.12
N LEU A 63 -20.82 1.09 7.58
CA LEU A 63 -21.61 2.25 7.15
C LEU A 63 -20.89 3.27 6.25
N LYS A 64 -20.74 2.93 4.97
CA LYS A 64 -20.82 3.98 3.93
C LYS A 64 -22.28 4.32 3.69
N GLY A 65 -22.69 5.52 4.10
CA GLY A 65 -23.85 6.22 3.55
C GLY A 65 -25.09 6.21 4.42
N LYS A 66 -25.47 7.39 4.92
CA LYS A 66 -26.75 7.68 5.57
C LYS A 66 -27.90 7.36 4.60
N PRO A 67 -29.05 6.80 5.05
CA PRO A 67 -30.22 6.69 4.19
C PRO A 67 -30.67 8.10 3.81
N VAL A 68 -30.67 8.40 2.50
CA VAL A 68 -31.39 9.56 1.99
C VAL A 68 -32.87 9.25 2.22
N VAL A 69 -33.49 9.99 3.14
CA VAL A 69 -34.94 9.95 3.32
C VAL A 69 -35.55 10.58 2.08
N ILE A 70 -35.95 9.76 1.11
CA ILE A 70 -36.85 10.24 0.06
C ILE A 70 -38.23 10.27 0.71
N THR A 71 -38.58 11.39 1.31
CA THR A 71 -39.97 11.70 1.69
C THR A 71 -40.83 11.57 0.44
N ALA A 72 -41.63 10.51 0.38
CA ALA A 72 -42.74 10.39 -0.54
C ALA A 72 -43.64 11.61 -0.34
N ASN A 73 -43.68 12.50 -1.34
CA ASN A 73 -44.70 13.53 -1.37
C ASN A 73 -45.95 12.97 -2.05
N LYS A 74 -47.04 13.38 -1.43
CA LYS A 74 -48.45 13.05 -1.59
C LYS A 74 -49.03 13.46 -2.95
#